data_AF-A0A497IF00-F1
#
_entry.id   AF-A0A497IF00-F1
#
_cell.length_a   1.000
_cell.length_b   1.000
_cell.length_c   1.000
_cell.angle_alpha   90.00
_cell.angle_beta   90.00
_cell.angle_gamma   90.00
#
_symmetry.space_group_name_H-M   'P 1'
#
loop_
_entity.id
_entity.type
_entity.pdbx_description
1 polymer ?
#
loop_
_entity_poly.entity_id
_entity_poly.type
_entity_poly.pdbx_seq_one_letter_code
_entity_poly.pdbx_strand_id
1 'polypeptide(L)'
;MNKADDKDLIQKSFKKVEELQIKNHDSQVPLFLEYFRNRRVDSGTLSFLETVLMDLERIFWTIDDTLDLQYDNSKELYLYNEIVKFVSFVLLMDKILTKQFADKRDLLSSLIGKKILAERILDAIKITLKPLVNIPYNEALLSRRFKKLNSDHELIKFIKENQLNKAQNLKVYAAVSEAICKKNVKLDLFLYARAIQLIRNDIEDVGEDRRHDNNNIVLLLRRRFRSRNKINSLLITTAKEMYRYIEGNCDENTSFLKEFAKAEIQKIRNLLNTQHR
;
A
#
# COMPACT_ATOMS: atom_id res chain seq x y z
N MET A 1 -9.21 -6.58 -34.90
CA MET A 1 -9.08 -7.19 -33.56
C MET A 1 -10.34 -6.86 -32.77
N ASN A 2 -11.05 -7.89 -32.32
CA ASN A 2 -12.37 -7.75 -31.69
C ASN A 2 -12.24 -7.32 -30.23
N LYS A 3 -12.93 -6.23 -29.87
CA LYS A 3 -12.96 -5.66 -28.49
C LYS A 3 -13.43 -6.65 -27.41
N ALA A 4 -14.09 -7.74 -27.79
CA ALA A 4 -14.54 -8.80 -26.89
C ALA A 4 -13.36 -9.65 -26.36
N ASP A 5 -12.35 -9.92 -27.21
CA ASP A 5 -11.23 -10.80 -26.86
C ASP A 5 -10.30 -10.14 -25.83
N ASP A 6 -10.10 -8.82 -25.93
CA ASP A 6 -9.26 -8.06 -24.99
C ASP A 6 -9.86 -7.97 -23.58
N LYS A 7 -11.19 -8.08 -23.44
CA LYS A 7 -11.86 -7.98 -22.12
C LYS A 7 -11.67 -9.26 -21.32
N ASP A 8 -11.89 -10.38 -21.99
CA ASP A 8 -11.69 -11.71 -21.42
C ASP A 8 -10.21 -11.93 -21.09
N LEU A 9 -9.29 -11.41 -21.92
CA LEU A 9 -7.85 -11.47 -21.64
C LEU A 9 -7.45 -10.70 -20.37
N ILE A 10 -7.89 -9.45 -20.20
CA ILE A 10 -7.57 -8.63 -19.01
C ILE A 10 -8.18 -9.27 -17.74
N GLN A 11 -9.43 -9.73 -17.81
CA GLN A 11 -10.09 -10.36 -16.67
C GLN A 11 -9.43 -11.68 -16.28
N LYS A 12 -9.04 -12.51 -17.26
CA LYS A 12 -8.26 -13.73 -17.01
C LYS A 12 -6.88 -13.43 -16.43
N SER A 13 -6.20 -12.39 -16.92
CA SER A 13 -4.92 -11.94 -16.35
C SER A 13 -5.07 -11.47 -14.91
N PHE A 14 -6.06 -10.63 -14.59
CA PHE A 14 -6.30 -10.17 -13.23
C PHE A 14 -6.73 -11.28 -12.27
N LYS A 15 -7.55 -12.22 -12.74
CA LYS A 15 -7.90 -13.40 -11.95
C LYS A 15 -6.66 -14.25 -11.64
N LYS A 16 -5.78 -14.44 -12.62
CA LYS A 16 -4.52 -15.17 -12.42
C LYS A 16 -3.56 -14.43 -11.49
N VAL A 17 -3.47 -13.11 -11.59
CA VAL A 17 -2.72 -12.25 -10.67
C VAL A 17 -3.28 -12.42 -9.25
N GLU A 18 -4.60 -12.32 -9.07
CA GLU A 18 -5.28 -12.48 -7.78
C GLU A 18 -5.06 -13.87 -7.17
N GLU A 19 -5.18 -14.95 -7.95
CA GLU A 19 -4.91 -16.32 -7.51
C GLU A 19 -3.44 -16.54 -7.10
N LEU A 20 -2.50 -15.87 -7.76
CA LEU A 20 -1.06 -15.96 -7.47
C LEU A 20 -0.62 -15.04 -6.32
N GLN A 21 -1.29 -13.90 -6.13
CA GLN A 21 -0.83 -12.81 -5.26
C GLN A 21 -1.62 -12.67 -3.96
N ILE A 22 -2.84 -13.20 -3.85
CA ILE A 22 -3.62 -13.22 -2.58
C ILE A 22 -2.83 -13.87 -1.43
N LYS A 23 -1.92 -14.80 -1.74
CA LYS A 23 -1.08 -15.46 -0.73
C LYS A 23 0.15 -14.65 -0.32
N ASN A 24 0.50 -13.60 -1.08
CA ASN A 24 1.73 -12.84 -0.92
C ASN A 24 1.50 -11.39 -0.50
N HIS A 25 0.28 -10.87 -0.61
CA HIS A 25 -0.03 -9.47 -0.36
C HIS A 25 -1.27 -9.29 0.52
N ASP A 26 -1.24 -8.30 1.42
CA ASP A 26 -2.41 -7.92 2.21
C ASP A 26 -3.20 -6.78 1.54
N SER A 27 -4.45 -7.06 1.20
CA SER A 27 -5.35 -6.05 0.63
C SER A 27 -5.69 -4.93 1.61
N GLN A 28 -5.62 -3.69 1.12
CA GLN A 28 -6.00 -2.47 1.84
C GLN A 28 -7.40 -1.98 1.48
N VAL A 29 -7.99 -2.51 0.41
CA VAL A 29 -9.33 -2.13 -0.07
C VAL A 29 -10.41 -2.26 1.00
N PRO A 30 -10.47 -3.36 1.81
CA PRO A 30 -11.52 -3.52 2.81
C PRO A 30 -11.59 -2.36 3.82
N LEU A 31 -10.44 -1.81 4.21
CA LEU A 31 -10.36 -0.70 5.15
C LEU A 31 -10.99 0.58 4.57
N PHE A 32 -10.75 0.86 3.29
CA PHE A 32 -11.36 2.01 2.62
C PHE A 32 -12.88 1.82 2.48
N LEU A 33 -13.33 0.63 2.10
CA LEU A 33 -14.76 0.33 1.98
C LEU A 33 -15.49 0.48 3.32
N GLU A 34 -14.89 0.02 4.41
CA GLU A 34 -15.47 0.16 5.74
C GLU A 34 -15.57 1.63 6.18
N TYR A 35 -14.55 2.44 5.92
CA TYR A 35 -14.60 3.87 6.18
C TYR A 35 -15.75 4.57 5.45
N PHE A 36 -15.93 4.30 4.16
CA PHE A 36 -17.02 4.93 3.39
C PHE A 36 -18.39 4.35 3.73
N ARG A 37 -18.47 3.09 4.14
CA ARG A 37 -19.69 2.49 4.68
C ARG A 37 -20.13 3.19 5.96
N ASN A 38 -19.21 3.44 6.90
CA ASN A 38 -19.50 4.17 8.13
C ASN A 38 -19.97 5.61 7.83
N ARG A 39 -19.45 6.21 6.77
CA ARG A 39 -19.87 7.52 6.27
C ARG A 39 -21.12 7.52 5.38
N ARG A 40 -21.86 6.40 5.34
CA ARG A 40 -23.14 6.22 4.64
C ARG A 40 -23.06 6.50 3.14
N VAL A 41 -21.95 6.12 2.49
CA VAL A 41 -21.89 6.07 1.02
C VAL A 41 -22.79 4.94 0.54
N ASP A 42 -23.52 5.17 -0.55
CA ASP A 42 -24.46 4.20 -1.10
C ASP A 42 -23.75 2.94 -1.66
N SER A 43 -24.47 1.82 -1.71
CA SER A 43 -23.92 0.53 -2.11
C SER A 43 -23.43 0.50 -3.56
N GLY A 44 -24.06 1.26 -4.46
CA GLY A 44 -23.63 1.37 -5.87
C GLY A 44 -22.28 2.06 -5.99
N THR A 45 -22.09 3.17 -5.29
CA THR A 45 -20.80 3.88 -5.21
C THR A 45 -19.73 3.04 -4.52
N LEU A 46 -20.07 2.32 -3.44
CA LEU A 46 -19.14 1.43 -2.74
C LEU A 46 -18.66 0.27 -3.64
N SER A 47 -19.56 -0.38 -4.37
CA SER A 47 -19.19 -1.45 -5.31
C SER A 47 -18.30 -0.95 -6.45
N PHE A 48 -18.56 0.27 -6.94
CA PHE A 48 -17.70 0.90 -7.93
C PHE A 48 -16.32 1.25 -7.34
N LEU A 49 -16.27 1.79 -6.13
CA LEU A 49 -15.02 2.08 -5.42
C LEU A 49 -14.18 0.81 -5.23
N GLU A 50 -14.80 -0.27 -4.75
CA GLU A 50 -14.15 -1.58 -4.57
C GLU A 50 -13.49 -2.05 -5.86
N THR A 51 -14.22 -2.00 -6.97
CA THR A 51 -13.69 -2.41 -8.28
C THR A 51 -12.45 -1.61 -8.65
N VAL A 52 -12.51 -0.28 -8.53
CA VAL A 52 -11.39 0.61 -8.90
C VAL A 52 -10.19 0.41 -7.96
N LEU A 53 -10.42 0.31 -6.65
CA LEU A 53 -9.35 0.12 -5.69
C LEU A 53 -8.68 -1.25 -5.85
N MET A 54 -9.43 -2.30 -6.15
CA MET A 54 -8.87 -3.63 -6.42
C MET A 54 -8.02 -3.63 -7.70
N ASP A 55 -8.42 -2.89 -8.73
CA ASP A 55 -7.58 -2.75 -9.93
C ASP A 55 -6.29 -1.98 -9.64
N LEU A 56 -6.35 -0.89 -8.86
CA LEU A 56 -5.15 -0.17 -8.42
C LEU A 56 -4.21 -1.11 -7.64
N GLU A 57 -4.78 -1.90 -6.73
CA GLU A 57 -4.04 -2.82 -5.88
C GLU A 57 -3.35 -3.92 -6.67
N ARG A 58 -4.05 -4.56 -7.62
CA ARG A 58 -3.45 -5.55 -8.54
C ARG A 58 -2.29 -4.96 -9.34
N ILE A 59 -2.40 -3.70 -9.76
CA ILE A 59 -1.32 -3.04 -10.51
C ILE A 59 -0.14 -2.77 -9.57
N PHE A 60 -0.36 -2.29 -8.35
CA PHE A 60 0.72 -2.12 -7.37
C PHE A 60 1.43 -3.44 -7.08
N TRP A 61 0.70 -4.53 -6.81
CA TRP A 61 1.29 -5.85 -6.58
C TRP A 61 2.06 -6.38 -7.79
N THR A 62 1.52 -6.20 -9.01
CA THR A 62 2.22 -6.59 -10.24
C THR A 62 3.51 -5.80 -10.41
N ILE A 63 3.49 -4.51 -10.10
CA ILE A 63 4.66 -3.64 -10.12
C ILE A 63 5.71 -4.10 -9.11
N ASP A 64 5.31 -4.38 -7.88
CA ASP A 64 6.20 -4.84 -6.81
C ASP A 64 6.84 -6.19 -7.22
N ASP A 65 6.03 -7.17 -7.60
CA ASP A 65 6.50 -8.53 -7.96
C ASP A 65 7.40 -8.56 -9.22
N THR A 66 7.06 -7.80 -10.26
CA THR A 66 7.78 -7.87 -11.55
C THR A 66 9.14 -7.17 -11.49
N LEU A 67 9.25 -6.12 -10.68
CA LEU A 67 10.45 -5.29 -10.64
C LEU A 67 11.46 -5.75 -9.59
N ASP A 68 11.02 -6.46 -8.56
CA ASP A 68 11.91 -7.17 -7.63
C ASP A 68 12.70 -8.30 -8.31
N LEU A 69 12.18 -8.88 -9.40
CA LEU A 69 12.80 -10.03 -10.09
C LEU A 69 13.83 -9.68 -11.18
N GLN A 70 13.83 -8.46 -11.73
CA GLN A 70 14.59 -8.17 -12.97
C GLN A 70 15.74 -7.17 -12.85
N TYR A 71 15.84 -6.37 -11.78
CA TYR A 71 16.71 -5.17 -11.80
C TYR A 71 17.64 -5.00 -10.58
N ASP A 72 17.93 -6.08 -9.86
CA ASP A 72 18.76 -6.14 -8.64
C ASP A 72 20.21 -5.59 -8.78
N ASN A 73 20.67 -5.25 -10.00
CA ASN A 73 22.09 -5.02 -10.28
C ASN A 73 22.49 -3.58 -10.73
N SER A 74 21.60 -2.59 -10.77
CA SER A 74 22.01 -1.21 -11.14
C SER A 74 21.22 -0.08 -10.45
N LYS A 75 21.96 0.81 -9.78
CA LYS A 75 21.42 2.03 -9.13
C LYS A 75 20.84 3.05 -10.12
N GLU A 76 21.32 3.06 -11.35
CA GLU A 76 20.83 3.97 -12.40
C GLU A 76 19.48 3.52 -12.96
N LEU A 77 19.21 2.21 -12.91
CA LEU A 77 17.94 1.62 -13.35
C LEU A 77 16.82 1.77 -12.31
N TYR A 78 17.13 2.11 -11.05
CA TYR A 78 16.12 2.32 -10.01
C TYR A 78 15.21 3.54 -10.29
N LEU A 79 15.77 4.68 -10.71
CA LEU A 79 14.97 5.86 -11.06
C LEU A 79 14.16 5.61 -12.34
N TYR A 80 14.74 4.86 -13.28
CA TYR A 80 14.05 4.38 -14.47
C TYR A 80 12.88 3.45 -14.10
N ASN A 81 13.04 2.58 -13.09
CA ASN A 81 11.97 1.72 -12.57
C ASN A 81 10.81 2.55 -12.02
N GLU A 82 11.06 3.55 -11.17
CA GLU A 82 9.97 4.39 -10.62
C GLU A 82 9.23 5.17 -11.72
N ILE A 83 9.93 5.60 -12.77
CA ILE A 83 9.32 6.27 -13.93
C ILE A 83 8.52 5.28 -14.81
N VAL A 84 9.04 4.08 -15.08
CA VAL A 84 8.33 3.05 -15.85
C VAL A 84 7.11 2.54 -15.09
N LYS A 85 7.22 2.35 -13.76
CA LYS A 85 6.07 2.08 -12.86
C LYS A 85 5.01 3.16 -13.01
N PHE A 86 5.40 4.42 -12.87
CA PHE A 86 4.49 5.57 -13.00
C PHE A 86 3.79 5.62 -14.35
N VAL A 87 4.55 5.55 -15.44
CA VAL A 87 4.02 5.67 -16.80
C VAL A 87 3.15 4.46 -17.14
N SER A 88 3.59 3.25 -16.80
CA SER A 88 2.82 2.02 -17.04
C SER A 88 1.53 2.00 -16.23
N PHE A 89 1.58 2.46 -14.96
CA PHE A 89 0.42 2.61 -14.11
C PHE A 89 -0.60 3.59 -14.68
N VAL A 90 -0.16 4.79 -15.06
CA VAL A 90 -1.04 5.83 -15.61
C VAL A 90 -1.66 5.37 -16.93
N LEU A 91 -0.89 4.76 -17.83
CA LEU A 91 -1.38 4.25 -19.11
C LEU A 91 -2.33 3.06 -18.96
N LEU A 92 -2.06 2.16 -18.01
CA LEU A 92 -2.92 1.00 -17.74
C LEU A 92 -4.23 1.43 -17.06
N MET A 93 -4.16 2.33 -16.08
CA MET A 93 -5.35 2.89 -15.43
C MET A 93 -6.20 3.69 -16.41
N ASP A 94 -5.60 4.48 -17.31
CA ASP A 94 -6.32 5.19 -18.35
C ASP A 94 -7.09 4.23 -19.26
N LYS A 95 -6.46 3.13 -19.68
CA LYS A 95 -7.12 2.07 -20.46
C LYS A 95 -8.21 1.34 -19.69
N ILE A 96 -7.98 0.98 -18.43
CA ILE A 96 -8.96 0.27 -17.59
C ILE A 96 -10.17 1.15 -17.32
N LEU A 97 -9.96 2.38 -16.88
CA LEU A 97 -11.04 3.32 -16.59
C LEU A 97 -11.82 3.62 -17.87
N THR A 98 -11.15 3.99 -18.96
CA THR A 98 -11.81 4.27 -20.25
C THR A 98 -12.65 3.06 -20.72
N LYS A 99 -12.16 1.83 -20.52
CA LYS A 99 -12.87 0.60 -20.89
C LYS A 99 -14.03 0.27 -19.95
N GLN A 100 -13.86 0.39 -18.63
CA GLN A 100 -14.93 0.17 -17.65
C GLN A 100 -16.07 1.20 -17.78
N PHE A 101 -15.74 2.44 -18.13
CA PHE A 101 -16.74 3.47 -18.39
C PHE A 101 -17.47 3.28 -19.73
N ALA A 102 -16.84 2.61 -20.72
CA ALA A 102 -17.45 2.31 -22.02
C ALA A 102 -18.47 1.15 -21.98
N ASP A 103 -18.34 0.20 -21.05
CA ASP A 103 -19.15 -1.03 -21.02
C ASP A 103 -20.42 -0.95 -20.16
N LYS A 104 -20.61 0.08 -19.32
CA LYS A 104 -21.88 0.33 -18.61
C LYS A 104 -22.86 1.11 -19.50
N ARG A 105 -23.38 0.44 -20.55
CA ARG A 105 -24.25 1.01 -21.60
C ARG A 105 -25.69 1.33 -21.17
N ASP A 106 -26.23 0.74 -20.10
CA ASP A 106 -27.65 0.94 -19.72
C ASP A 106 -27.91 1.89 -18.54
N LEU A 107 -27.18 3.01 -18.49
CA LEU A 107 -27.60 4.17 -17.70
C LEU A 107 -27.33 5.45 -18.50
N LEU A 108 -28.16 5.65 -19.52
CA LEU A 108 -28.16 6.77 -20.46
C LEU A 108 -28.64 8.09 -19.82
N SER A 109 -27.93 8.55 -18.78
CA SER A 109 -28.07 9.92 -18.24
C SER A 109 -26.81 10.37 -17.49
N SER A 110 -25.69 10.61 -18.19
CA SER A 110 -24.60 11.56 -17.82
C SER A 110 -23.26 11.29 -18.56
N LEU A 111 -23.26 11.34 -19.90
CA LEU A 111 -22.03 11.23 -20.71
C LEU A 111 -20.95 12.27 -20.33
N ILE A 112 -21.34 13.42 -19.78
CA ILE A 112 -20.42 14.44 -19.24
C ILE A 112 -19.85 14.01 -17.87
N GLY A 113 -20.65 13.34 -17.03
CA GLY A 113 -20.24 12.96 -15.67
C GLY A 113 -19.19 11.84 -15.61
N LYS A 114 -19.28 10.84 -16.51
CA LYS A 114 -18.34 9.70 -16.53
C LYS A 114 -16.95 10.09 -17.02
N LYS A 115 -16.85 10.90 -18.08
CA LYS A 115 -15.56 11.39 -18.61
C LYS A 115 -14.87 12.29 -17.60
N ILE A 116 -15.62 13.22 -16.99
CA ILE A 116 -15.11 14.09 -15.92
C ILE A 116 -14.68 13.25 -14.70
N LEU A 117 -15.39 12.18 -14.35
CA LEU A 117 -14.99 11.30 -13.26
C LEU A 117 -13.71 10.53 -13.58
N ALA A 118 -13.58 9.98 -14.79
CA ALA A 118 -12.37 9.32 -15.26
C ALA A 118 -11.16 10.27 -15.24
N GLU A 119 -11.32 11.48 -15.76
CA GLU A 119 -10.32 12.54 -15.75
C GLU A 119 -9.94 12.92 -14.31
N ARG A 120 -10.91 13.09 -13.41
CA ARG A 120 -10.65 13.37 -11.98
C ARG A 120 -9.88 12.24 -11.29
N ILE A 121 -10.20 10.98 -11.58
CA ILE A 121 -9.47 9.82 -11.03
C ILE A 121 -8.04 9.81 -11.57
N LEU A 122 -7.85 10.02 -12.88
CA LEU A 122 -6.53 10.05 -13.51
C LEU A 122 -5.69 11.23 -13.02
N ASP A 123 -6.30 12.40 -12.83
CA ASP A 123 -5.62 13.57 -12.29
C ASP A 123 -5.24 13.36 -10.82
N ALA A 124 -6.14 12.78 -10.02
CA ALA A 124 -5.84 12.39 -8.64
C ALA A 124 -4.65 11.41 -8.58
N ILE A 125 -4.62 10.41 -9.47
CA ILE A 125 -3.51 9.45 -9.61
C ILE A 125 -2.22 10.17 -10.00
N LYS A 126 -2.23 11.01 -11.06
CA LYS A 126 -1.04 11.71 -11.56
C LYS A 126 -0.45 12.66 -10.53
N ILE A 127 -1.28 13.44 -9.86
CA ILE A 127 -0.87 14.39 -8.81
C ILE A 127 -0.25 13.63 -7.64
N THR A 128 -0.82 12.49 -7.26
CA THR A 128 -0.42 11.77 -6.06
C THR A 128 0.78 10.86 -6.28
N LEU A 129 0.86 10.21 -7.45
CA LEU A 129 1.99 9.33 -7.78
C LEU A 129 3.28 10.09 -8.10
N LYS A 130 3.20 11.31 -8.67
CA LYS A 130 4.40 12.08 -9.04
C LYS A 130 5.33 12.35 -7.84
N PRO A 131 4.83 12.75 -6.66
CA PRO A 131 5.63 12.82 -5.44
C PRO A 131 6.20 11.47 -4.97
N LEU A 132 5.50 10.35 -5.19
CA LEU A 132 5.94 9.03 -4.76
C LEU A 132 7.14 8.52 -5.56
N VAL A 133 7.13 8.77 -6.87
CA VAL A 133 8.24 8.49 -7.80
C VAL A 133 9.47 9.35 -7.50
N ASN A 134 9.25 10.57 -7.00
CA ASN A 134 10.29 11.52 -6.65
C ASN A 134 10.85 11.35 -5.22
N ILE A 135 10.40 10.35 -4.47
CA ILE A 135 11.09 9.93 -3.25
C ILE A 135 12.09 8.84 -3.67
N PRO A 136 13.36 9.18 -3.96
CA PRO A 136 14.35 8.15 -4.20
C PRO A 136 14.52 7.36 -2.90
N TYR A 137 13.96 6.15 -2.85
CA TYR A 137 14.20 5.21 -1.77
C TYR A 137 15.60 4.62 -1.97
N ASN A 138 16.61 5.45 -1.76
CA ASN A 138 18.00 5.06 -1.95
C ASN A 138 18.44 4.25 -0.73
N GLU A 139 18.44 2.93 -0.90
CA GLU A 139 18.83 1.93 0.10
C GLU A 139 20.19 2.25 0.74
N ALA A 140 21.16 2.73 -0.05
CA ALA A 140 22.48 3.09 0.46
C ALA A 140 22.42 4.32 1.39
N LEU A 141 21.53 5.29 1.11
CA LEU A 141 21.27 6.42 1.99
C LEU A 141 20.55 5.99 3.27
N LEU A 142 19.56 5.10 3.17
CA LEU A 142 18.85 4.56 4.35
C LEU A 142 19.78 3.76 5.26
N SER A 143 20.56 2.86 4.69
CA SER A 143 21.58 2.09 5.43
C SER A 143 22.62 3.00 6.08
N ARG A 144 23.08 4.06 5.39
CA ARG A 144 24.02 5.04 5.97
C ARG A 144 23.37 5.85 7.10
N ARG A 145 22.13 6.29 6.93
CA ARG A 145 21.37 7.02 7.96
C ARG A 145 21.18 6.13 9.18
N PHE A 146 20.73 4.90 8.99
CA PHE A 146 20.51 3.92 10.05
C PHE A 146 21.77 3.61 10.86
N LYS A 147 22.93 3.46 10.20
CA LYS A 147 24.23 3.22 10.86
C LYS A 147 24.67 4.35 11.80
N LYS A 148 24.22 5.58 11.57
CA LYS A 148 24.60 6.77 12.37
C LYS A 148 23.73 6.99 13.61
N LEU A 149 22.58 6.34 13.72
CA LEU A 149 21.65 6.51 14.85
C LEU A 149 22.24 5.84 16.09
N ASN A 150 22.22 6.48 17.26
CA ASN A 150 22.91 5.94 18.46
C ASN A 150 21.97 5.67 19.64
N SER A 151 20.77 6.22 19.61
CA SER A 151 19.77 6.02 20.67
C SER A 151 18.56 5.19 20.19
N ASP A 152 17.89 4.54 21.15
CA ASP A 152 16.65 3.80 20.86
C ASP A 152 15.55 4.70 20.31
N HIS A 153 15.47 5.94 20.81
CA HIS A 153 14.51 6.91 20.33
C HIS A 153 14.72 7.24 18.84
N GLU A 154 15.96 7.46 18.42
CA GLU A 154 16.30 7.69 17.02
C GLU A 154 16.01 6.46 16.15
N LEU A 155 16.28 5.25 16.66
CA LEU A 155 16.00 4.00 15.95
C LEU A 155 14.50 3.78 15.79
N ILE A 156 13.70 4.01 16.83
CA ILE A 156 12.23 3.93 16.78
C ILE A 156 11.68 4.94 15.77
N LYS A 157 12.15 6.19 15.82
CA LYS A 157 11.76 7.23 14.86
C LYS A 157 12.09 6.82 13.43
N PHE A 158 13.28 6.26 13.20
CA PHE A 158 13.68 5.78 11.88
C PHE A 158 12.79 4.63 11.39
N ILE A 159 12.51 3.61 12.22
CA ILE A 159 11.65 2.48 11.84
C ILE A 159 10.26 3.00 11.47
N LYS A 160 9.69 3.88 12.30
CA LYS A 160 8.39 4.53 12.04
C LYS A 160 8.38 5.27 10.71
N GLU A 161 9.34 6.15 10.46
CA GLU A 161 9.45 6.91 9.21
C GLU A 161 9.59 5.99 8.00
N ASN A 162 10.42 4.94 8.10
CA ASN A 162 10.62 3.96 7.04
C ASN A 162 9.29 3.28 6.66
N GLN A 163 8.52 2.82 7.65
CA GLN A 163 7.24 2.14 7.40
C GLN A 163 6.14 3.08 6.91
N LEU A 164 6.09 4.32 7.41
CA LEU A 164 5.19 5.35 6.89
C LEU A 164 5.51 5.72 5.45
N ASN A 165 6.79 5.68 5.06
CA ASN A 165 7.21 5.89 3.67
C ASN A 165 6.80 4.72 2.77
N LYS A 166 6.95 3.47 3.24
CA LYS A 166 6.45 2.28 2.53
C LYS A 166 4.92 2.29 2.36
N ALA A 167 4.17 2.87 3.30
CA ALA A 167 2.71 2.97 3.23
C ALA A 167 2.18 4.08 2.28
N GLN A 168 3.05 4.86 1.65
CA GLN A 168 2.64 6.07 0.91
C GLN A 168 1.79 5.79 -0.34
N ASN A 169 1.81 4.57 -0.87
CA ASN A 169 0.92 4.15 -1.96
C ASN A 169 -0.57 4.36 -1.62
N LEU A 170 -0.94 4.29 -0.33
CA LEU A 170 -2.30 4.58 0.14
C LEU A 170 -2.77 6.01 -0.12
N LYS A 171 -1.85 6.95 -0.39
CA LYS A 171 -2.24 8.29 -0.85
C LYS A 171 -3.05 8.22 -2.14
N VAL A 172 -2.69 7.32 -3.05
CA VAL A 172 -3.42 7.11 -4.31
C VAL A 172 -4.80 6.56 -4.03
N TYR A 173 -4.91 5.59 -3.12
CA TYR A 173 -6.18 5.00 -2.70
C TYR A 173 -7.10 6.08 -2.12
N ALA A 174 -6.58 6.92 -1.23
CA ALA A 174 -7.34 8.03 -0.67
C ALA A 174 -7.79 9.03 -1.74
N ALA A 175 -6.88 9.51 -2.59
CA ALA A 175 -7.21 10.49 -3.62
C ALA A 175 -8.27 9.98 -4.61
N VAL A 176 -8.16 8.71 -5.03
CA VAL A 176 -9.16 8.07 -5.91
C VAL A 176 -10.49 7.89 -5.18
N SER A 177 -10.45 7.48 -3.92
CA SER A 177 -11.67 7.31 -3.13
C SER A 177 -12.38 8.65 -2.88
N GLU A 178 -11.65 9.73 -2.61
CA GLU A 178 -12.19 11.07 -2.47
C GLU A 178 -12.81 11.58 -3.78
N ALA A 179 -12.19 11.27 -4.92
CA ALA A 179 -12.73 11.62 -6.23
C ALA A 179 -14.07 10.92 -6.51
N ILE A 180 -14.17 9.62 -6.16
CA ILE A 180 -15.37 8.79 -6.38
C ILE A 180 -16.47 9.14 -5.37
N CYS A 181 -16.16 9.11 -4.07
CA CYS A 181 -17.13 9.24 -2.98
C CYS A 181 -17.40 10.68 -2.56
N LYS A 182 -16.63 11.67 -3.05
CA LYS A 182 -16.73 13.10 -2.72
C LYS A 182 -16.67 13.36 -1.21
N LYS A 183 -15.85 12.58 -0.49
CA LYS A 183 -15.72 12.61 0.97
C LYS A 183 -14.25 12.43 1.35
N ASN A 184 -13.68 13.38 2.09
CA ASN A 184 -12.27 13.37 2.48
C ASN A 184 -11.90 12.16 3.34
N VAL A 185 -10.73 11.56 3.13
CA VAL A 185 -10.21 10.43 3.91
C VAL A 185 -9.31 10.97 5.01
N LYS A 186 -9.45 10.43 6.23
CA LYS A 186 -8.46 10.64 7.31
C LYS A 186 -7.20 9.82 7.04
N LEU A 187 -6.47 10.18 5.99
CA LEU A 187 -5.38 9.41 5.40
C LEU A 187 -4.29 9.02 6.43
N ASP A 188 -3.95 9.90 7.36
CA ASP A 188 -2.90 9.60 8.35
C ASP A 188 -3.21 8.35 9.17
N LEU A 189 -4.47 8.12 9.54
CA LEU A 189 -4.86 6.92 10.29
C LEU A 189 -4.63 5.64 9.47
N PHE A 190 -4.91 5.69 8.16
CA PHE A 190 -4.65 4.59 7.23
C PHE A 190 -3.14 4.34 7.06
N LEU A 191 -2.34 5.40 6.90
CA LEU A 191 -0.90 5.29 6.79
C LEU A 191 -0.28 4.64 8.03
N TYR A 192 -0.71 5.04 9.22
CA TYR A 192 -0.24 4.47 10.48
C TYR A 192 -0.70 3.01 10.66
N ALA A 193 -1.96 2.70 10.32
CA ALA A 193 -2.47 1.32 10.38
C ALA A 193 -1.67 0.39 9.45
N ARG A 194 -1.44 0.82 8.20
CA ARG A 194 -0.63 0.09 7.24
C ARG A 194 0.83 -0.02 7.66
N ALA A 195 1.42 1.04 8.23
CA ALA A 195 2.80 0.99 8.74
C ALA A 195 2.97 -0.04 9.86
N ILE A 196 1.96 -0.24 10.73
CA ILE A 196 1.97 -1.31 11.73
C ILE A 196 1.91 -2.69 11.05
N GLN A 197 1.00 -2.87 10.07
CA GLN A 197 0.92 -4.12 9.31
C GLN A 197 2.24 -4.41 8.58
N LEU A 198 2.89 -3.42 7.98
CA LEU A 198 4.18 -3.59 7.30
C LEU A 198 5.30 -4.06 8.25
N ILE A 199 5.26 -3.67 9.53
CA ILE A 199 6.16 -4.26 10.54
C ILE A 199 5.91 -5.77 10.68
N ARG A 200 4.64 -6.20 10.70
CA ARG A 200 4.30 -7.63 10.72
C ARG A 200 4.83 -8.34 9.47
N ASN A 201 4.60 -7.78 8.29
CA ASN A 201 5.07 -8.35 7.03
C ASN A 201 6.59 -8.53 7.05
N ASP A 202 7.34 -7.49 7.45
CA ASP A 202 8.79 -7.57 7.55
C ASP A 202 9.28 -8.70 8.50
N ILE A 203 8.52 -9.05 9.54
CA ILE A 203 8.85 -10.15 10.46
C ILE A 203 8.58 -11.52 9.82
N GLU A 204 7.48 -11.65 9.08
CA GLU A 204 7.07 -12.88 8.40
C GLU A 204 8.02 -13.22 7.23
N ASP A 205 8.40 -12.22 6.43
CA ASP A 205 9.30 -12.42 5.28
C ASP A 205 10.65 -13.00 5.69
N VAL A 206 11.15 -12.58 6.86
CA VAL A 206 12.39 -13.13 7.44
C VAL A 206 12.20 -14.55 7.99
N GLY A 207 10.98 -14.91 8.39
CA GLY A 207 10.64 -16.27 8.82
C GLY A 207 10.54 -17.26 7.65
N GLU A 208 10.13 -16.79 6.47
CA GLU A 208 9.93 -17.61 5.27
C GLU A 208 11.16 -17.66 4.33
N ASP A 209 12.31 -17.12 4.77
CA ASP A 209 13.55 -17.04 3.98
C ASP A 209 13.40 -16.31 2.63
N ARG A 210 12.41 -15.40 2.53
CA ARG A 210 12.22 -14.48 1.40
C ARG A 210 13.25 -13.35 1.49
N ARG A 211 14.50 -13.63 1.12
CA ARG A 211 15.68 -12.75 1.35
C ARG A 211 15.77 -11.52 0.43
N HIS A 212 14.68 -11.07 -0.18
CA HIS A 212 14.77 -10.16 -1.32
C HIS A 212 14.47 -8.68 -1.04
N ASP A 213 13.91 -8.32 0.13
CA ASP A 213 13.69 -6.90 0.45
C ASP A 213 14.82 -6.32 1.32
N ASN A 214 15.76 -5.60 0.68
CA ASN A 214 16.81 -4.87 1.39
C ASN A 214 16.29 -3.72 2.28
N ASN A 215 15.01 -3.33 2.13
CA ASN A 215 14.35 -2.32 2.95
C ASN A 215 13.52 -2.93 4.10
N ASN A 216 13.58 -4.25 4.29
CA ASN A 216 13.02 -4.94 5.43
C ASN A 216 13.74 -4.51 6.72
N ILE A 217 13.00 -3.94 7.66
CA ILE A 217 13.63 -3.31 8.83
C ILE A 217 14.16 -4.37 9.80
N VAL A 218 13.59 -5.57 9.81
CA VAL A 218 14.06 -6.69 10.66
C VAL A 218 15.44 -7.12 10.20
N LEU A 219 15.68 -7.22 8.89
CA LEU A 219 17.01 -7.49 8.33
C LEU A 219 18.00 -6.38 8.67
N LEU A 220 17.61 -5.09 8.54
CA LEU A 220 18.46 -3.96 8.93
C LEU A 220 18.85 -4.00 10.41
N LEU A 221 17.88 -4.28 11.30
CA LEU A 221 18.11 -4.42 12.72
C LEU A 221 19.03 -5.61 13.03
N ARG A 222 18.83 -6.78 12.40
CA ARG A 222 19.66 -7.99 12.57
C ARG A 222 21.10 -7.79 12.09
N ARG A 223 21.33 -7.00 11.04
CA ARG A 223 22.68 -6.64 10.56
C ARG A 223 23.47 -5.84 11.59
N ARG A 224 22.80 -5.08 12.47
CA ARG A 224 23.45 -4.22 13.47
C ARG A 224 23.45 -4.80 14.89
N PHE A 225 22.35 -5.43 15.29
CA PHE A 225 22.15 -5.91 16.65
C PHE A 225 22.15 -7.43 16.68
N ARG A 226 23.04 -8.01 17.48
CA ARG A 226 23.01 -9.45 17.78
C ARG A 226 21.92 -9.82 18.79
N SER A 227 21.51 -8.86 19.64
CA SER A 227 20.49 -9.09 20.67
C SER A 227 19.10 -9.08 20.05
N ARG A 228 18.48 -10.26 20.00
CA ARG A 228 17.10 -10.39 19.54
C ARG A 228 16.09 -9.69 20.45
N ASN A 229 16.31 -9.70 21.76
CA ASN A 229 15.47 -8.96 22.71
C ASN A 229 15.45 -7.45 22.38
N LYS A 230 16.60 -6.91 21.97
CA LYS A 230 16.70 -5.51 21.53
C LYS A 230 15.86 -5.24 20.28
N ILE A 231 15.98 -6.09 19.27
CA ILE A 231 15.22 -5.99 18.01
C ILE A 231 13.72 -6.07 18.29
N ASN A 232 13.28 -7.07 19.05
CA ASN A 232 11.88 -7.27 19.43
C ASN A 232 11.33 -6.05 20.18
N SER A 233 12.11 -5.50 21.12
CA SER A 233 11.73 -4.31 21.89
C SER A 233 11.55 -3.07 21.00
N LEU A 234 12.49 -2.82 20.08
CA LEU A 234 12.40 -1.70 19.12
C LEU A 234 11.15 -1.82 18.24
N LEU A 235 10.89 -3.01 17.70
CA LEU A 235 9.73 -3.31 16.86
C LEU A 235 8.40 -3.07 17.60
N ILE A 236 8.24 -3.68 18.76
CA ILE A 236 7.01 -3.55 19.56
C ILE A 236 6.80 -2.13 20.04
N THR A 237 7.88 -1.44 20.45
CA THR A 237 7.78 -0.06 20.92
C THR A 237 7.35 0.86 19.78
N THR A 238 7.92 0.70 18.58
CA THR A 238 7.53 1.46 17.39
C THR A 238 6.05 1.22 17.04
N ALA A 239 5.62 -0.05 17.00
CA ALA A 239 4.22 -0.40 16.70
C ALA A 239 3.25 0.20 17.73
N LYS A 240 3.58 0.14 19.03
CA LYS A 240 2.79 0.77 20.10
C LYS A 240 2.73 2.29 19.97
N GLU A 241 3.84 2.94 19.61
CA GLU A 241 3.85 4.40 19.40
C GLU A 241 2.93 4.80 18.24
N MET A 242 2.99 4.06 17.13
CA MET A 242 2.09 4.27 15.99
C MET A 242 0.62 4.03 16.38
N TYR A 243 0.32 3.00 17.17
CA TYR A 243 -1.03 2.74 17.65
C TYR A 243 -1.57 3.84 18.57
N ARG A 244 -0.74 4.42 19.44
CA ARG A 244 -1.16 5.55 20.29
C ARG A 244 -1.62 6.75 19.45
N TYR A 245 -0.97 6.99 18.31
CA TYR A 245 -1.41 8.03 17.37
C TYR A 245 -2.81 7.72 16.83
N ILE A 246 -3.06 6.47 16.40
CA ILE A 246 -4.39 6.05 15.91
C ILE A 246 -5.43 6.22 17.02
N GLU A 247 -5.15 5.70 18.21
CA GLU A 247 -6.06 5.74 19.36
C GLU A 247 -6.45 7.16 19.76
N GLY A 248 -5.51 8.13 19.71
CA GLY A 248 -5.77 9.53 20.04
C GLY A 248 -6.50 10.34 18.96
N ASN A 249 -6.63 9.82 17.73
CA ASN A 249 -7.14 10.57 16.58
C ASN A 249 -8.34 9.90 15.85
N CYS A 250 -8.71 8.68 16.26
CA CYS A 250 -9.89 7.99 15.75
C CYS A 250 -11.21 8.64 16.19
N ASP A 251 -12.22 8.44 15.36
CA ASP A 251 -13.62 8.79 15.61
C ASP A 251 -14.53 7.59 15.27
N GLU A 252 -15.85 7.80 15.31
CA GLU A 252 -16.84 6.77 14.97
C GLU A 252 -16.64 6.14 13.57
N ASN A 253 -16.14 6.92 12.59
CA ASN A 253 -15.96 6.48 11.22
C ASN A 253 -14.65 5.72 11.01
N THR A 254 -13.71 5.80 11.96
CA THR A 254 -12.35 5.25 11.87
C THR A 254 -12.00 4.32 13.02
N SER A 255 -12.95 4.02 13.92
CA SER A 255 -12.76 3.11 15.06
C SER A 255 -12.29 1.72 14.65
N PHE A 256 -12.72 1.23 13.48
CA PHE A 256 -12.27 -0.05 12.93
C PHE A 256 -10.74 -0.09 12.68
N LEU A 257 -10.09 1.05 12.38
CA LEU A 257 -8.64 1.13 12.22
C LEU A 257 -7.90 0.92 13.56
N LYS A 258 -8.52 1.31 14.67
CA LYS A 258 -7.98 1.04 16.02
C LYS A 258 -7.98 -0.47 16.29
N GLU A 259 -9.10 -1.15 16.03
CA GLU A 259 -9.20 -2.59 16.24
C GLU A 259 -8.29 -3.38 15.28
N PHE A 260 -8.21 -2.95 14.02
CA PHE A 260 -7.25 -3.49 13.05
C PHE A 260 -5.80 -3.35 13.58
N ALA A 261 -5.37 -2.14 13.96
CA ALA A 261 -4.01 -1.91 14.45
C ALA A 261 -3.70 -2.69 15.73
N LYS A 262 -4.68 -2.86 16.62
CA LYS A 262 -4.56 -3.68 17.82
C LYS A 262 -4.36 -5.15 17.48
N ALA A 263 -5.12 -5.69 16.52
CA ALA A 263 -4.96 -7.05 16.03
C ALA A 263 -3.56 -7.27 15.41
N GLU A 264 -3.09 -6.31 14.59
CA GLU A 264 -1.75 -6.36 14.00
C GLU A 264 -0.64 -6.35 15.07
N ILE A 265 -0.74 -5.51 16.11
CA ILE A 265 0.20 -5.54 17.24
C ILE A 265 0.21 -6.91 17.93
N GLN A 266 -0.96 -7.55 18.07
CA GLN A 266 -1.02 -8.87 18.68
C GLN A 266 -0.37 -9.94 17.79
N LYS A 267 -0.55 -9.88 16.47
CA LYS A 267 0.16 -10.74 15.52
C LYS A 267 1.67 -10.56 15.60
N ILE A 268 2.15 -9.31 15.62
CA ILE A 268 3.58 -8.99 15.80
C ILE A 268 4.12 -9.63 17.07
N ARG A 269 3.42 -9.46 18.21
CA ARG A 269 3.83 -10.10 19.48
C ARG A 269 3.94 -11.61 19.36
N ASN A 270 2.95 -12.24 18.75
CA ASN A 270 2.92 -13.68 18.58
C ASN A 270 4.11 -14.15 17.73
N LEU A 271 4.36 -13.52 16.59
CA LEU A 271 5.48 -13.85 15.69
C LEU A 271 6.85 -13.69 16.34
N LEU A 272 7.05 -12.60 17.08
CA LEU A 272 8.30 -12.35 17.80
C LEU A 272 8.53 -13.40 18.90
N ASN A 273 7.43 -13.93 19.47
CA ASN A 273 7.45 -14.96 20.49
C ASN A 273 7.63 -16.39 19.93
N THR A 274 7.01 -16.74 18.79
CA THR A 274 7.11 -18.10 18.21
C THR A 274 8.49 -18.41 17.68
N GLN A 275 9.24 -17.41 17.19
CA GLN A 275 10.64 -17.61 16.83
C GLN A 275 11.51 -18.04 18.06
N HIS A 276 11.01 -18.05 19.31
CA HIS A 276 11.74 -18.56 20.49
C HIS A 276 11.71 -20.10 20.65
N ARG A 277 10.97 -20.81 19.81
CA ARG A 277 10.97 -22.28 19.75
C ARG A 277 11.81 -22.74 18.56
#